data_AF-A0AAE0U187-F1
#
_entry.id   AF-A0AAE0U187-F1
#
_cell.length_a   1.000
_cell.length_b   1.000
_cell.length_c   1.000
_cell.angle_alpha   90.00
_cell.angle_beta   90.00
_cell.angle_gamma   90.00
#
_symmetry.space_group_name_H-M   'P 1'
#
loop_
_entity.id
_entity.type
_entity.pdbx_description
1 polymer ?
#
loop_
_entity_poly.entity_id
_entity_poly.type
_entity_poly.pdbx_seq_one_letter_code
_entity_poly.pdbx_strand_id
1 'polypeptide(L)'
;MESDSLSKKREDVLSWLSTLDHSQRYHAIRSLRVEGTGKWLLNHSNYPSWRDDKASPNILWCHGIQGAGKTFLASTIIYDLQSSVTRKASRMGFFYFEHQNQSTQSPDQVFANLIRQILANPTYISQDIANTFEKMKQSSQKIPLRTEDVLQLLLGSLRELGSVFIVMDALDECENSDHLGKILAFIQKAREIENTRVLVTSRPYPLIKEAFDDSPNITIQADGSDIRGYVQHSLRNCELNDDIDDSLNDKINTAILNSANGIGTIARPL
;
A
#
# COMPACT_ATOMS: atom_id res chain seq x y z
N MET A 1 22.38 -11.58 26.50
CA MET A 1 22.53 -10.30 27.24
C MET A 1 22.79 -9.12 26.31
N GLU A 2 23.88 -9.05 25.55
CA GLU A 2 24.15 -7.90 24.66
C GLU A 2 23.19 -7.84 23.44
N SER A 3 22.91 -8.99 22.83
CA SER A 3 21.91 -9.14 21.76
C SER A 3 20.48 -8.78 22.21
N ASP A 4 20.14 -9.03 23.48
CA ASP A 4 18.79 -8.76 24.03
C ASP A 4 18.58 -7.28 24.37
N SER A 5 19.67 -6.57 24.70
CA SER A 5 19.64 -5.12 24.93
C SER A 5 19.45 -4.34 23.63
N LEU A 6 20.13 -4.79 22.55
CA LEU A 6 20.02 -4.19 21.22
C LEU A 6 18.63 -4.41 20.61
N SER A 7 18.05 -5.60 20.76
CA SER A 7 16.70 -5.90 20.27
C SER A 7 15.62 -5.09 21.00
N LYS A 8 15.77 -4.89 22.32
CA LYS A 8 14.86 -4.06 23.11
C LYS A 8 14.93 -2.58 22.74
N LYS A 9 16.14 -2.02 22.65
CA LYS A 9 16.34 -0.62 22.23
C LYS A 9 15.73 -0.34 20.85
N ARG A 10 15.86 -1.31 19.94
CA ARG A 10 15.26 -1.26 18.62
C ARG A 10 13.74 -1.22 18.66
N GLU A 11 13.12 -2.11 19.44
CA GLU A 11 11.66 -2.10 19.57
C GLU A 11 11.16 -0.78 20.17
N ASP A 12 11.89 -0.22 21.14
CA ASP A 12 11.57 1.09 21.72
C ASP A 12 11.61 2.21 20.66
N VAL A 13 12.62 2.20 19.77
CA VAL A 13 12.75 3.15 18.65
C VAL A 13 11.59 2.99 17.65
N LEU A 14 11.28 1.76 17.25
CA LEU A 14 10.22 1.47 16.29
C LEU A 14 8.83 1.82 16.85
N SER A 15 8.60 1.54 18.13
CA SER A 15 7.38 1.90 18.86
C SER A 15 7.22 3.41 19.03
N TRP A 16 8.32 4.13 19.25
CA TRP A 16 8.33 5.58 19.28
C TRP A 16 8.00 6.23 17.93
N LEU A 17 8.48 5.65 16.83
CA LEU A 17 8.17 6.15 15.48
C LEU A 17 6.69 6.04 15.16
N SER A 18 6.11 4.85 15.35
CA SER A 18 4.70 4.63 15.05
C SER A 18 4.16 3.42 15.79
N THR A 19 2.92 3.51 16.25
CA THR A 19 2.15 2.37 16.76
C THR A 19 1.11 1.88 15.76
N LEU A 20 0.99 2.54 14.60
CA LEU A 20 0.05 2.16 13.55
C LEU A 20 0.45 0.81 12.94
N ASP A 21 -0.53 -0.07 12.79
CA ASP A 21 -0.34 -1.41 12.25
C ASP A 21 -1.30 -1.69 11.10
N HIS A 22 -0.80 -1.54 9.87
CA HIS A 22 -1.55 -1.89 8.67
C HIS A 22 -1.48 -3.39 8.33
N SER A 23 -0.76 -4.21 9.11
CA SER A 23 -0.67 -5.65 8.86
C SER A 23 -2.03 -6.33 9.04
N GLN A 24 -2.81 -5.93 10.05
CA GLN A 24 -4.17 -6.46 10.26
C GLN A 24 -5.06 -6.19 9.06
N ARG A 25 -5.01 -4.96 8.52
CA ARG A 25 -5.76 -4.57 7.32
C ARG A 25 -5.32 -5.38 6.10
N TYR A 26 -4.00 -5.50 5.89
CA TYR A 26 -3.43 -6.34 4.84
C TYR A 26 -3.92 -7.80 4.95
N HIS A 27 -3.85 -8.40 6.15
CA HIS A 27 -4.28 -9.77 6.38
C HIS A 27 -5.78 -9.97 6.14
N ALA A 28 -6.61 -9.01 6.56
CA ALA A 28 -8.06 -9.04 6.31
C ALA A 28 -8.41 -8.96 4.82
N ILE A 29 -7.74 -8.08 4.06
CA ILE A 29 -7.95 -8.02 2.59
C ILE A 29 -7.44 -9.30 1.94
N ARG A 30 -6.28 -9.79 2.36
CA ARG A 30 -5.66 -10.99 1.82
C ARG A 30 -6.47 -12.26 2.12
N SER A 31 -7.13 -12.37 3.26
CA SER A 31 -7.98 -13.52 3.58
C SER A 31 -9.23 -13.60 2.70
N LEU A 32 -9.66 -12.48 2.12
CA LEU A 32 -10.76 -12.41 1.14
C LEU A 32 -10.28 -12.74 -0.29
N ARG A 33 -8.98 -13.02 -0.47
CA ARG A 33 -8.42 -13.28 -1.79
C ARG A 33 -8.86 -14.63 -2.32
N VAL A 34 -9.47 -14.60 -3.50
CA VAL A 34 -9.73 -15.80 -4.29
C VAL A 34 -8.50 -16.13 -5.13
N GLU A 35 -8.08 -17.39 -5.06
CA GLU A 35 -6.96 -17.86 -5.84
C GLU A 35 -7.22 -17.67 -7.34
N GLY A 36 -6.23 -17.14 -8.06
CA GLY A 36 -6.36 -16.85 -9.48
C GLY A 36 -6.70 -15.38 -9.80
N THR A 37 -7.34 -14.64 -8.89
CA THR A 37 -7.72 -13.26 -9.18
C THR A 37 -6.58 -12.26 -9.00
N GLY A 38 -6.64 -11.16 -9.77
CA GLY A 38 -5.66 -10.08 -9.74
C GLY A 38 -4.28 -10.42 -10.30
N LYS A 39 -4.10 -11.63 -10.87
CA LYS A 39 -2.84 -12.05 -11.52
C LYS A 39 -2.54 -11.24 -12.78
N TRP A 40 -3.58 -10.74 -13.45
CA TRP A 40 -3.43 -9.93 -14.67
C TRP A 40 -2.54 -8.70 -14.43
N LEU A 41 -2.63 -8.07 -13.26
CA LEU A 41 -1.83 -6.88 -12.94
C LEU A 41 -0.35 -7.24 -12.79
N LEU A 42 -0.04 -8.39 -12.20
CA LEU A 42 1.34 -8.86 -12.05
C LEU A 42 1.98 -9.19 -13.41
N ASN A 43 1.16 -9.51 -14.41
CA ASN A 43 1.58 -9.79 -15.78
C ASN A 43 1.54 -8.56 -16.69
N HIS A 44 0.96 -7.45 -16.25
CA HIS A 44 0.90 -6.21 -17.02
C HIS A 44 2.31 -5.66 -17.20
N SER A 45 2.75 -5.38 -18.43
CA SER A 45 4.15 -5.04 -18.78
C SER A 45 4.80 -3.98 -17.89
N ASN A 46 4.06 -2.95 -17.48
CA ASN A 46 4.56 -1.88 -16.61
C ASN A 46 4.95 -2.36 -15.20
N TYR A 47 4.29 -3.40 -14.66
CA TYR A 47 4.58 -3.89 -13.31
C TYR A 47 5.96 -4.58 -13.16
N PRO A 48 6.30 -5.63 -13.94
CA PRO A 48 7.60 -6.26 -13.85
C PRO A 48 8.72 -5.31 -14.28
N SER A 49 8.45 -4.40 -15.25
CA SER A 49 9.41 -3.36 -15.64
C SER A 49 9.72 -2.45 -14.45
N TRP A 50 8.71 -1.89 -13.79
CA TRP A 50 8.89 -1.08 -12.59
C TRP A 50 9.59 -1.85 -11.44
N ARG A 51 9.22 -3.13 -11.23
CA ARG A 51 9.72 -3.95 -10.12
C ARG A 51 11.19 -4.34 -10.27
N ASP A 52 11.60 -4.76 -11.47
CA ASP A 52 12.87 -5.45 -11.68
C ASP A 52 13.87 -4.65 -12.54
N ASP A 53 13.41 -3.74 -13.41
CA ASP A 53 14.30 -2.95 -14.26
C ASP A 53 14.73 -1.66 -13.54
N LYS A 54 16.06 -1.50 -13.39
CA LYS A 54 16.67 -0.32 -12.77
C LYS A 54 16.54 0.94 -13.62
N ALA A 55 16.48 0.80 -14.95
CA ALA A 55 16.37 1.92 -15.88
C ALA A 55 14.93 2.44 -16.03
N SER A 56 13.94 1.62 -15.63
CA SER A 56 12.54 2.02 -15.62
C SER A 56 12.25 3.07 -14.54
N PRO A 57 11.29 3.99 -14.77
CA PRO A 57 10.88 4.96 -13.77
C PRO A 57 10.49 4.33 -12.44
N ASN A 58 10.84 5.01 -11.35
CA ASN A 58 10.77 4.48 -10.00
C ASN A 58 9.33 4.48 -9.44
N ILE A 59 8.40 5.15 -10.13
CA ILE A 59 7.00 5.33 -9.73
C ILE A 59 6.11 4.56 -10.67
N LEU A 60 5.16 3.82 -10.12
CA LEU A 60 4.08 3.19 -10.86
C LEU A 60 2.73 3.67 -10.29
N TRP A 61 1.89 4.24 -11.16
CA TRP A 61 0.57 4.72 -10.76
C TRP A 61 -0.54 3.79 -11.26
N CYS A 62 -1.22 3.12 -10.35
CA CYS A 62 -2.33 2.22 -10.67
C CYS A 62 -3.67 2.89 -10.37
N HIS A 63 -4.38 3.37 -11.40
CA HIS A 63 -5.60 4.16 -11.19
C HIS A 63 -6.86 3.46 -11.66
N GLY A 64 -7.99 3.73 -11.02
CA GLY A 64 -9.27 3.13 -11.39
C GLY A 64 -10.44 3.75 -10.65
N ILE A 65 -11.65 3.49 -11.14
CA ILE A 65 -12.88 3.96 -10.51
C ILE A 65 -13.09 3.33 -9.12
N GLN A 66 -14.04 3.86 -8.35
CA GLN A 66 -14.47 3.23 -7.10
C GLN A 66 -14.99 1.82 -7.38
N GLY A 67 -14.68 0.86 -6.51
CA GLY A 67 -15.10 -0.53 -6.68
C GLY A 67 -14.32 -1.34 -7.71
N ALA A 68 -13.36 -0.75 -8.45
CA ALA A 68 -12.56 -1.47 -9.44
C ALA A 68 -11.56 -2.50 -8.87
N GLY A 69 -11.51 -2.68 -7.54
CA GLY A 69 -10.61 -3.64 -6.89
C GLY A 69 -9.20 -3.14 -6.59
N LYS A 70 -8.96 -1.81 -6.58
CA LYS A 70 -7.63 -1.21 -6.33
C LYS A 70 -6.94 -1.75 -5.07
N THR A 71 -7.60 -1.68 -3.92
CA THR A 71 -7.09 -2.17 -2.62
C THR A 71 -6.78 -3.67 -2.64
N PHE A 72 -7.61 -4.45 -3.33
CA PHE A 72 -7.39 -5.89 -3.48
C PHE A 72 -6.12 -6.17 -4.29
N LEU A 73 -5.94 -5.44 -5.39
CA LEU A 73 -4.75 -5.53 -6.23
C LEU A 73 -3.51 -4.99 -5.53
N ALA A 74 -3.61 -3.93 -4.73
CA ALA A 74 -2.52 -3.46 -3.87
C ALA A 74 -2.07 -4.55 -2.89
N SER A 75 -3.00 -5.28 -2.27
CA SER A 75 -2.65 -6.43 -1.41
C SER A 75 -1.97 -7.56 -2.18
N THR A 76 -2.38 -7.80 -3.44
CA THR A 76 -1.76 -8.76 -4.34
C THR A 76 -0.32 -8.39 -4.67
N ILE A 77 -0.07 -7.10 -4.92
CA ILE A 77 1.27 -6.55 -5.17
C ILE A 77 2.15 -6.67 -3.91
N ILE A 78 1.63 -6.27 -2.75
CA ILE A 78 2.35 -6.39 -1.47
C ILE A 78 2.77 -7.84 -1.24
N TYR A 79 1.86 -8.78 -1.48
CA TYR A 79 2.15 -10.22 -1.36
C TYR A 79 3.25 -10.69 -2.33
N ASP A 80 3.20 -10.29 -3.60
CA ASP A 80 4.24 -10.63 -4.58
C ASP A 80 5.61 -10.07 -4.16
N LEU A 81 5.64 -8.80 -3.77
CA LEU A 81 6.86 -8.10 -3.36
C LEU A 81 7.45 -8.65 -2.05
N GLN A 82 6.64 -9.21 -1.14
CA GLN A 82 7.14 -9.88 0.08
C GLN A 82 8.07 -11.04 -0.28
N SER A 83 7.79 -11.78 -1.35
CA SER A 83 8.69 -12.84 -1.84
C SER A 83 10.04 -12.30 -2.34
N SER A 84 10.05 -11.08 -2.88
CA SER A 84 11.25 -10.39 -3.36
C SER A 84 12.07 -9.84 -2.19
N VAL A 85 11.41 -9.33 -1.15
CA VAL A 85 12.03 -8.89 0.12
C VAL A 85 12.84 -10.03 0.76
N THR A 86 12.25 -11.22 0.86
CA THR A 86 12.94 -12.38 1.46
C THR A 86 14.15 -12.83 0.62
N ARG A 87 14.04 -12.81 -0.71
CA ARG A 87 15.08 -13.34 -1.61
C ARG A 87 16.23 -12.38 -1.89
N LYS A 88 15.94 -11.07 -1.99
CA LYS A 88 16.92 -10.04 -2.40
C LYS A 88 17.38 -9.13 -1.25
N ALA A 89 17.00 -9.45 -0.01
CA ALA A 89 17.24 -8.61 1.17
C ALA A 89 16.71 -7.17 1.05
N SER A 90 15.68 -6.95 0.21
CA SER A 90 15.02 -5.66 0.05
C SER A 90 14.26 -5.26 1.32
N ARG A 91 13.82 -4.00 1.40
CA ARG A 91 12.89 -3.50 2.43
C ARG A 91 11.55 -3.13 1.81
N MET A 92 10.52 -3.09 2.64
CA MET A 92 9.19 -2.68 2.21
C MET A 92 8.48 -1.88 3.28
N GLY A 93 7.75 -0.85 2.86
CA GLY A 93 6.68 -0.23 3.63
C GLY A 93 5.42 -0.13 2.80
N PHE A 94 4.26 -0.21 3.44
CA PHE A 94 2.99 0.05 2.77
C PHE A 94 2.03 0.83 3.66
N PHE A 95 1.17 1.64 3.07
CA PHE A 95 0.19 2.44 3.79
C PHE A 95 -1.15 2.37 3.05
N TYR A 96 -2.23 2.13 3.79
CA TYR A 96 -3.61 2.15 3.27
C TYR A 96 -4.26 3.47 3.69
N PHE A 97 -4.62 4.30 2.72
CA PHE A 97 -5.45 5.47 2.98
C PHE A 97 -6.92 5.03 3.04
N GLU A 98 -7.61 5.46 4.09
CA GLU A 98 -8.99 5.11 4.41
C GLU A 98 -9.75 6.38 4.78
N HIS A 99 -10.84 6.65 4.07
CA HIS A 99 -11.71 7.80 4.32
C HIS A 99 -12.15 7.90 5.78
N GLN A 100 -12.45 6.75 6.41
CA GLN A 100 -12.99 6.67 7.77
C GLN A 100 -11.94 6.89 8.88
N ASN A 101 -10.64 6.96 8.56
CA ASN A 101 -9.57 7.00 9.54
C ASN A 101 -8.61 8.20 9.36
N GLN A 102 -9.13 9.37 8.99
CA GLN A 102 -8.33 10.58 8.74
C GLN A 102 -7.43 11.01 9.89
N SER A 103 -7.78 10.67 11.13
CA SER A 103 -7.01 11.03 12.35
C SER A 103 -5.64 10.35 12.43
N THR A 104 -5.38 9.34 11.60
CA THR A 104 -4.11 8.58 11.58
C THR A 104 -3.33 8.74 10.27
N GLN A 105 -3.70 9.72 9.45
CA GLN A 105 -3.19 9.93 8.09
C GLN A 105 -2.53 11.30 7.90
N SER A 106 -2.09 11.94 8.99
CA SER A 106 -1.22 13.11 8.84
C SER A 106 0.11 12.69 8.20
N PRO A 107 0.78 13.55 7.41
CA PRO A 107 1.97 13.12 6.68
C PRO A 107 3.10 12.64 7.60
N ASP A 108 3.27 13.22 8.79
CA ASP A 108 4.21 12.73 9.80
C ASP A 108 3.90 11.31 10.26
N GLN A 109 2.64 10.95 10.48
CA GLN A 109 2.22 9.59 10.83
C GLN A 109 2.45 8.61 9.70
N VAL A 110 2.13 9.00 8.46
CA VAL A 110 2.38 8.19 7.25
C VAL A 110 3.88 7.92 7.11
N PHE A 111 4.71 8.96 7.16
CA PHE A 111 6.15 8.82 7.02
C PHE A 111 6.76 8.00 8.16
N ALA A 112 6.38 8.25 9.40
CA ALA A 112 6.89 7.49 10.54
C ALA A 112 6.47 6.02 10.49
N ASN A 113 5.27 5.73 10.00
CA ASN A 113 4.81 4.36 9.79
C ASN A 113 5.63 3.65 8.69
N LEU A 114 5.91 4.32 7.58
CA LEU A 114 6.78 3.79 6.53
C LEU A 114 8.19 3.53 7.05
N ILE A 115 8.79 4.46 7.81
CA ILE A 115 10.10 4.26 8.44
C ILE A 115 10.08 3.01 9.32
N ARG A 116 9.07 2.89 10.20
CA ARG A 116 8.91 1.72 11.09
C ARG A 116 8.94 0.42 10.30
N GLN A 117 8.13 0.30 9.24
CA GLN A 117 8.04 -0.92 8.44
C GLN A 117 9.34 -1.24 7.69
N ILE A 118 9.94 -0.23 7.05
CA ILE A 118 11.19 -0.36 6.29
C ILE A 118 12.34 -0.82 7.20
N LEU A 119 12.37 -0.33 8.45
CA LEU A 119 13.39 -0.67 9.43
C LEU A 119 13.03 -1.87 10.29
N ALA A 120 11.82 -2.43 10.20
CA ALA A 120 11.36 -3.55 11.03
C ALA A 120 12.14 -4.86 10.81
N ASN A 121 12.92 -4.98 9.73
CA ASN A 121 13.77 -6.14 9.50
C ASN A 121 15.08 -6.08 10.34
N PRO A 122 15.42 -7.15 11.12
CA PRO A 122 16.32 -7.14 12.28
C PRO A 122 17.76 -6.63 12.08
N THR A 123 18.21 -6.43 10.86
CA THR A 123 19.63 -6.21 10.55
C THR A 123 20.07 -4.74 10.49
N TYR A 124 19.15 -3.78 10.54
CA TYR A 124 19.52 -2.37 10.35
C TYR A 124 18.59 -1.37 11.05
N ILE A 125 19.18 -0.35 11.68
CA ILE A 125 18.55 0.92 12.08
C ILE A 125 19.57 2.01 11.72
N SER A 126 19.16 3.07 11.02
CA SER A 126 20.04 4.18 10.71
C SER A 126 20.50 4.88 12.00
N GLN A 127 21.77 5.29 12.03
CA GLN A 127 22.35 6.01 13.16
C GLN A 127 21.61 7.34 13.40
N ASP A 128 21.09 7.97 12.34
CA ASP A 128 20.33 9.22 12.45
C ASP A 128 19.02 9.02 13.22
N ILE A 129 18.33 7.91 13.00
CA ILE A 129 17.10 7.56 13.73
C ILE A 129 17.42 7.22 15.17
N ALA A 130 18.47 6.43 15.42
CA ALA A 130 18.90 6.12 16.79
C ALA A 130 19.30 7.40 17.56
N ASN A 131 20.06 8.29 16.92
CA ASN A 131 20.46 9.57 17.50
C ASN A 131 19.25 10.49 17.77
N THR A 132 18.29 10.54 16.84
CA THR A 132 17.09 11.35 17.00
C THR A 132 16.22 10.81 18.14
N PHE A 133 16.04 9.49 18.22
CA PHE A 133 15.36 8.85 19.33
C PHE A 133 16.01 9.17 20.69
N GLU A 134 17.34 9.07 20.80
CA GLU A 134 18.05 9.39 22.04
C GLU A 134 17.92 10.86 22.43
N LYS A 135 18.04 11.80 21.48
CA LYS A 135 17.81 13.23 21.72
C LYS A 135 16.40 13.50 22.25
N MET A 136 15.40 12.85 21.65
CA MET A 136 14.00 13.02 22.03
C MET A 136 13.68 12.35 23.37
N LYS A 137 14.33 11.23 23.69
CA LYS A 137 14.23 10.57 24.99
C LYS A 137 14.86 11.39 26.12
N GLN A 138 15.95 12.11 25.84
CA GLN A 138 16.63 12.98 26.79
C GLN A 138 15.91 14.32 27.01
N SER A 139 15.16 14.79 26.00
CA SER A 139 14.25 15.92 26.17
C SER A 139 13.06 15.49 27.02
N SER A 140 12.95 15.97 28.26
CA SER A 140 11.84 15.67 29.18
C SER A 140 10.46 16.12 28.66
N GLN A 141 10.39 16.78 27.50
CA GLN A 141 9.16 17.16 26.81
C GLN A 141 8.94 16.23 25.62
N LYS A 142 7.79 15.54 25.58
CA LYS A 142 7.27 14.82 24.40
C LYS A 142 6.87 15.83 23.31
N ILE A 143 7.84 16.49 22.70
CA ILE A 143 7.59 17.34 21.53
C ILE A 143 7.33 16.39 20.35
N PRO A 144 6.21 16.49 19.63
CA PRO A 144 6.00 15.72 18.42
C PRO A 144 7.07 16.10 17.39
N LEU A 145 7.61 15.11 16.64
CA LEU A 145 8.49 15.41 15.51
C LEU A 145 7.73 16.26 14.50
N ARG A 146 8.38 17.28 13.92
CA ARG A 146 7.76 18.05 12.83
C ARG A 146 7.73 17.16 11.59
N THR A 147 6.70 17.34 10.77
CA THR A 147 6.54 16.58 9.52
C THR A 147 7.78 16.59 8.64
N GLU A 148 8.46 17.75 8.51
CA GLU A 148 9.68 17.85 7.71
C GLU A 148 10.83 17.04 8.30
N ASP A 149 10.97 17.00 9.64
CA ASP A 149 12.02 16.21 10.30
C ASP A 149 11.81 14.72 10.02
N VAL A 150 10.57 14.23 10.13
CA VAL A 150 10.22 12.83 9.81
C VAL A 150 10.45 12.52 8.33
N LEU A 151 10.09 13.45 7.44
CA LEU A 151 10.35 13.31 6.00
C LEU A 151 11.84 13.18 5.71
N GLN A 152 12.69 14.00 6.33
CA GLN A 152 14.14 13.90 6.14
C GLN A 152 14.70 12.58 6.67
N LEU A 153 14.21 12.09 7.81
CA LEU A 153 14.59 10.76 8.33
C LEU A 153 14.19 9.63 7.37
N LEU A 154 13.00 9.71 6.77
CA LEU A 154 12.54 8.74 5.78
C LEU A 154 13.44 8.78 4.55
N LEU A 155 13.66 9.95 3.94
CA LEU A 155 14.49 10.10 2.75
C LEU A 155 15.95 9.69 3.02
N GLY A 156 16.50 10.00 4.19
CA GLY A 156 17.83 9.53 4.61
C GLY A 156 17.88 8.01 4.67
N SER A 157 16.92 7.38 5.35
CA SER A 157 16.83 5.92 5.45
C SER A 157 16.73 5.26 4.06
N LEU A 158 15.92 5.82 3.16
CA LEU A 158 15.77 5.29 1.80
C LEU A 158 17.09 5.30 1.02
N ARG A 159 17.95 6.31 1.20
CA ARG A 159 19.25 6.42 0.51
C ARG A 159 20.31 5.48 1.07
N GLU A 160 20.26 5.17 2.37
CA GLU A 160 21.25 4.30 3.03
C GLU A 160 20.97 2.81 2.82
N LEU A 161 19.71 2.47 2.51
CA LEU A 161 19.26 1.11 2.35
C LEU A 161 19.53 0.57 0.93
N GLY A 162 19.48 -0.76 0.81
CA GLY A 162 19.44 -1.42 -0.50
C GLY A 162 18.11 -1.18 -1.23
N SER A 163 17.63 -2.16 -1.99
CA SER A 163 16.34 -2.02 -2.68
C SER A 163 15.18 -1.81 -1.68
N VAL A 164 14.35 -0.79 -1.90
CA VAL A 164 13.17 -0.49 -1.08
C VAL A 164 11.92 -0.41 -1.94
N PHE A 165 10.84 -1.05 -1.51
CA PHE A 165 9.50 -0.92 -2.10
C PHE A 165 8.57 -0.15 -1.17
N ILE A 166 7.81 0.79 -1.73
CA ILE A 166 6.77 1.53 -1.01
C ILE A 166 5.45 1.35 -1.76
N VAL A 167 4.39 0.93 -1.07
CA VAL A 167 3.05 0.81 -1.65
C VAL A 167 2.08 1.72 -0.90
N MET A 168 1.49 2.69 -1.58
CA MET A 168 0.50 3.60 -1.02
C MET A 168 -0.86 3.35 -1.68
N ASP A 169 -1.78 2.72 -0.96
CA ASP A 169 -3.10 2.37 -1.50
C ASP A 169 -4.14 3.46 -1.24
N ALA A 170 -4.96 3.74 -2.24
CA ALA A 170 -6.10 4.64 -2.21
C ALA A 170 -5.75 6.09 -1.82
N LEU A 171 -4.66 6.63 -2.38
CA LEU A 171 -4.16 7.98 -2.07
C LEU A 171 -5.23 9.09 -2.21
N ASP A 172 -6.24 8.90 -3.07
CA ASP A 172 -7.37 9.82 -3.23
C ASP A 172 -8.28 9.92 -2.00
N GLU A 173 -8.19 8.99 -1.05
CA GLU A 173 -8.93 9.01 0.21
C GLU A 173 -8.24 9.91 1.28
N CYS A 174 -7.10 10.54 0.94
CA CYS A 174 -6.50 11.61 1.73
C CYS A 174 -7.24 12.93 1.46
N GLU A 175 -8.18 13.29 2.34
CA GLU A 175 -9.08 14.42 2.11
C GLU A 175 -8.45 15.79 2.31
N ASN A 176 -7.49 15.87 3.22
CA ASN A 176 -6.82 17.13 3.51
C ASN A 176 -5.84 17.46 2.39
N SER A 177 -6.09 18.55 1.67
CA SER A 177 -5.30 18.96 0.51
C SER A 177 -3.85 19.32 0.85
N ASP A 178 -3.58 19.89 2.02
CA ASP A 178 -2.21 20.16 2.50
C ASP A 178 -1.47 18.86 2.82
N HIS A 179 -2.16 17.88 3.42
CA HIS A 179 -1.59 16.56 3.67
C HIS A 179 -1.27 15.84 2.36
N LEU A 180 -2.21 15.82 1.43
CA LEU A 180 -2.02 15.23 0.10
C LEU A 180 -0.85 15.91 -0.63
N GLY A 181 -0.76 17.24 -0.59
CA GLY A 181 0.35 18.00 -1.16
C GLY A 181 1.71 17.59 -0.58
N LYS A 182 1.81 17.42 0.73
CA LYS A 182 3.04 16.94 1.41
C LYS A 182 3.39 15.50 1.04
N ILE A 183 2.40 14.63 0.91
CA ILE A 183 2.61 13.24 0.48
C ILE A 183 3.07 13.19 -0.98
N LEU A 184 2.45 13.95 -1.88
CA LEU A 184 2.88 14.08 -3.27
C LEU A 184 4.30 14.63 -3.36
N ALA A 185 4.64 15.65 -2.57
CA ALA A 185 6.00 16.19 -2.50
C ALA A 185 7.03 15.14 -2.03
N PHE A 186 6.67 14.28 -1.07
CA PHE A 186 7.51 13.13 -0.70
C PHE A 186 7.71 12.18 -1.89
N ILE A 187 6.63 11.82 -2.60
CA ILE A 187 6.70 10.90 -3.74
C ILE A 187 7.59 11.48 -4.85
N GLN A 188 7.53 12.80 -5.10
CA GLN A 188 8.44 13.49 -6.01
C GLN A 188 9.89 13.38 -5.56
N LYS A 189 10.21 13.65 -4.28
CA LYS A 189 11.56 13.47 -3.74
C LYS A 189 12.04 12.01 -3.82
N ALA A 190 11.14 11.03 -3.65
CA ALA A 190 11.45 9.61 -3.75
C ALA A 190 11.76 9.16 -5.19
N ARG A 191 11.30 9.89 -6.22
CA ARG A 191 11.68 9.63 -7.64
C ARG A 191 13.17 9.73 -7.86
N GLU A 192 13.85 10.59 -7.11
CA GLU A 192 15.28 10.83 -7.24
C GLU A 192 16.13 9.75 -6.55
N ILE A 193 15.51 8.80 -5.84
CA ILE A 193 16.19 7.74 -5.09
C ILE A 193 16.14 6.45 -5.91
N GLU A 194 17.21 6.16 -6.65
CA GLU A 194 17.30 5.07 -7.63
C GLU A 194 16.95 3.68 -7.09
N ASN A 195 17.29 3.40 -5.83
CA ASN A 195 17.05 2.12 -5.17
C ASN A 195 15.63 2.00 -4.57
N THR A 196 14.82 3.05 -4.65
CA THR A 196 13.44 3.05 -4.17
C THR A 196 12.46 2.88 -5.32
N ARG A 197 11.42 2.08 -5.09
CA ARG A 197 10.31 1.84 -6.00
C ARG A 197 9.01 2.16 -5.29
N VAL A 198 8.25 3.14 -5.77
CA VAL A 198 6.97 3.55 -5.17
C VAL A 198 5.82 3.17 -6.08
N LEU A 199 4.83 2.50 -5.54
CA LEU A 199 3.55 2.24 -6.19
C LEU A 199 2.45 3.00 -5.49
N VAL A 200 1.61 3.66 -6.27
CA VAL A 200 0.46 4.39 -5.77
C VAL A 200 -0.80 3.84 -6.42
N THR A 201 -1.83 3.56 -5.63
CA THR A 201 -3.18 3.38 -6.19
C THR A 201 -4.05 4.59 -5.87
N SER A 202 -4.91 4.98 -6.82
CA SER A 202 -5.89 6.04 -6.56
C SER A 202 -7.03 6.07 -7.58
N ARG A 203 -8.02 6.94 -7.36
CA ARG A 203 -8.85 7.49 -8.45
C ARG A 203 -8.05 8.53 -9.25
N PRO A 204 -8.34 8.71 -10.55
CA PRO A 204 -7.67 9.69 -11.40
C PRO A 204 -8.21 11.12 -11.17
N TYR A 205 -8.21 11.58 -9.92
CA TYR A 205 -8.57 12.97 -9.60
C TYR A 205 -7.55 13.96 -10.17
N PRO A 206 -7.95 15.19 -10.56
CA PRO A 206 -7.10 16.11 -11.31
C PRO A 206 -5.71 16.32 -10.70
N LEU A 207 -5.64 16.65 -9.40
CA LEU A 207 -4.37 16.89 -8.69
C LEU A 207 -3.43 15.68 -8.70
N ILE A 208 -4.00 14.48 -8.51
CA ILE A 208 -3.24 13.23 -8.48
C ILE A 208 -2.77 12.88 -9.88
N LYS A 209 -3.64 13.04 -10.87
CA LYS A 209 -3.31 12.80 -12.28
C LYS A 209 -2.17 13.71 -12.72
N GLU A 210 -2.25 15.01 -12.43
CA GLU A 210 -1.20 15.97 -12.72
C GLU A 210 0.13 15.57 -12.09
N ALA A 211 0.11 15.09 -10.85
CA ALA A 211 1.32 14.65 -10.16
C ALA A 211 1.96 13.40 -10.79
N PHE A 212 1.23 12.57 -11.54
CA PHE A 212 1.70 11.30 -12.10
C PHE A 212 1.66 11.24 -13.64
N ASP A 213 1.46 12.37 -14.32
CA ASP A 213 1.26 12.41 -15.78
C ASP A 213 2.48 11.92 -16.58
N ASP A 214 3.68 12.03 -15.98
CA ASP A 214 4.96 11.57 -16.51
C ASP A 214 5.33 10.13 -16.11
N SER A 215 4.52 9.49 -15.26
CA SER A 215 4.83 8.20 -14.67
C SER A 215 4.14 7.06 -15.43
N PRO A 216 4.80 5.89 -15.57
CA PRO A 216 4.12 4.68 -16.02
C PRO A 216 2.85 4.43 -15.20
N ASN A 217 1.77 4.05 -15.87
CA ASN A 217 0.49 3.81 -15.21
C ASN A 217 -0.17 2.50 -15.64
N ILE A 218 -1.09 2.02 -14.81
CA ILE A 218 -1.94 0.85 -15.08
C ILE A 218 -3.37 1.27 -14.76
N THR A 219 -4.26 1.16 -15.74
CA THR A 219 -5.69 1.34 -15.50
C THR A 219 -6.27 0.06 -14.90
N ILE A 220 -6.74 0.16 -13.66
CA ILE A 220 -7.46 -0.88 -12.96
C ILE A 220 -8.93 -0.80 -13.36
N GLN A 221 -9.39 -1.86 -14.02
CA GLN A 221 -10.77 -2.08 -14.38
C GLN A 221 -11.26 -3.36 -13.71
N ALA A 222 -12.55 -3.40 -13.41
CA ALA A 222 -13.17 -4.61 -12.90
C ALA A 222 -13.20 -5.64 -14.04
N ASP A 223 -12.35 -6.65 -13.97
CA ASP A 223 -12.38 -7.77 -14.92
C ASP A 223 -13.57 -8.68 -14.57
N GLY A 224 -14.46 -8.90 -15.53
CA GLY A 224 -15.59 -9.80 -15.37
C GLY A 224 -15.18 -11.22 -14.97
N SER A 225 -13.98 -11.65 -15.33
CA SER A 225 -13.42 -12.95 -14.93
C SER A 225 -13.04 -13.00 -13.45
N ASP A 226 -12.41 -11.94 -12.93
CA ASP A 226 -12.06 -11.79 -11.51
C ASP A 226 -13.31 -11.65 -10.65
N ILE A 227 -14.30 -10.88 -11.10
CA ILE A 227 -15.59 -10.73 -10.40
C ILE A 227 -16.31 -12.07 -10.35
N ARG A 228 -16.37 -12.82 -11.46
CA ARG A 228 -16.97 -14.15 -11.51
C ARG A 228 -16.27 -15.11 -10.55
N GLY A 229 -14.94 -15.14 -10.55
CA GLY A 229 -14.15 -15.96 -9.62
C GLY A 229 -14.44 -15.61 -8.16
N TYR A 230 -14.51 -14.32 -7.84
CA TYR A 230 -14.88 -13.85 -6.51
C TYR A 230 -16.27 -14.32 -6.09
N VAL A 231 -17.28 -14.09 -6.93
CA VAL A 231 -18.67 -14.45 -6.66
C VAL A 231 -18.83 -15.96 -6.48
N GLN A 232 -18.25 -16.77 -7.37
CA GLN A 232 -18.32 -18.23 -7.25
C GLN A 232 -17.70 -18.73 -5.95
N HIS A 233 -16.58 -18.14 -5.53
CA HIS A 233 -15.96 -18.47 -4.24
C HIS A 233 -16.83 -18.06 -3.05
N SER A 234 -17.43 -16.86 -3.09
CA SER A 234 -18.33 -16.39 -2.03
C SER A 234 -19.59 -17.26 -1.92
N LEU A 235 -20.19 -17.65 -3.05
CA LEU A 235 -21.38 -18.52 -3.06
C LEU A 235 -21.07 -19.92 -2.50
N ARG A 236 -19.92 -20.51 -2.88
CA ARG A 236 -19.48 -21.81 -2.34
C ARG A 236 -19.21 -21.80 -0.84
N ASN A 237 -18.90 -20.64 -0.27
CA ASN A 237 -18.62 -20.47 1.15
C ASN A 237 -19.81 -19.88 1.92
N CYS A 238 -20.96 -19.69 1.27
CA CYS A 238 -22.19 -19.26 1.91
C CYS A 238 -22.93 -20.46 2.52
N GLU A 239 -23.54 -20.25 3.70
CA GLU A 239 -24.36 -21.25 4.41
C GLU A 239 -25.62 -21.68 3.64
N LEU A 240 -25.96 -20.98 2.55
CA LEU A 240 -27.10 -21.25 1.66
C LEU A 240 -26.77 -22.20 0.49
N ASN A 241 -25.61 -22.87 0.53
CA ASN A 241 -25.12 -23.72 -0.56
C ASN A 241 -26.12 -24.82 -1.00
N ASP A 242 -26.99 -25.27 -0.09
CA ASP A 242 -27.97 -26.33 -0.36
C ASP A 242 -29.12 -25.88 -1.27
N ASP A 243 -29.35 -24.56 -1.44
CA ASP A 243 -30.45 -23.98 -2.22
C ASP A 243 -29.99 -23.35 -3.56
N ILE A 244 -28.69 -23.36 -3.87
CA ILE A 244 -28.14 -22.72 -5.08
C ILE A 244 -27.95 -23.77 -6.18
N ASP A 245 -28.91 -23.89 -7.10
CA ASP A 245 -28.76 -24.73 -8.29
C ASP A 245 -27.87 -24.07 -9.37
N ASP A 246 -27.42 -24.86 -10.34
CA ASP A 246 -26.57 -24.40 -11.44
C ASP A 246 -27.24 -23.31 -12.30
N SER A 247 -28.57 -23.32 -12.39
CA SER A 247 -29.37 -22.33 -13.15
C SER A 247 -29.37 -20.96 -12.47
N LEU A 248 -29.45 -20.91 -11.15
CA LEU A 248 -29.36 -19.69 -10.36
C LEU A 248 -27.93 -19.12 -10.39
N ASN A 249 -26.93 -19.99 -10.31
CA ASN A 249 -25.52 -19.61 -10.48
C ASN A 249 -25.27 -18.97 -11.84
N ASP A 250 -25.79 -19.55 -12.92
CA ASP A 250 -25.63 -18.99 -14.28
C ASP A 250 -26.34 -17.65 -14.45
N LYS A 251 -27.52 -17.48 -13.84
CA LYS A 251 -28.24 -16.19 -13.83
C LYS A 251 -27.49 -15.10 -13.07
N ILE A 252 -26.95 -15.42 -11.89
CA ILE A 252 -26.13 -14.49 -11.10
C ILE A 252 -24.87 -14.09 -11.89
N ASN A 253 -24.17 -15.06 -12.47
CA ASN A 253 -22.97 -14.81 -13.27
C ASN A 253 -23.26 -13.94 -14.50
N THR A 254 -24.39 -14.16 -15.17
CA THR A 254 -24.80 -13.39 -16.34
C THR A 254 -25.18 -11.96 -15.95
N ALA A 255 -25.95 -11.78 -14.87
CA ALA A 255 -26.33 -10.45 -14.38
C ALA A 255 -25.12 -9.61 -13.94
N ILE A 256 -24.15 -10.24 -13.29
CA ILE A 256 -22.93 -9.58 -12.82
C ILE A 256 -22.04 -9.16 -14.00
N LEU A 257 -21.88 -10.00 -15.02
CA LEU A 257 -21.11 -9.63 -16.21
C LEU A 257 -21.77 -8.50 -17.00
N ASN A 258 -23.10 -8.52 -17.11
CA ASN A 258 -23.85 -7.45 -17.76
C ASN A 258 -23.74 -6.13 -16.97
N SER A 259 -23.67 -6.20 -15.64
CA SER A 259 -23.48 -5.03 -14.77
C SER A 259 -22.03 -4.52 -14.77
N ALA A 260 -21.04 -5.41 -14.90
CA ALA A 260 -19.62 -5.05 -14.99
C ALA A 260 -19.28 -4.39 -16.34
N ASN A 261 -19.95 -4.81 -17.41
CA ASN A 261 -19.80 -4.25 -18.76
C ASN A 261 -20.75 -3.07 -19.07
N GLY A 262 -21.67 -2.73 -18.15
CA GLY A 262 -22.70 -1.73 -18.37
C GLY A 262 -23.06 -0.97 -17.09
N ILE A 263 -22.54 0.25 -16.99
CA ILE A 263 -23.09 1.40 -16.23
C ILE A 263 -23.33 1.11 -14.72
N GLY A 264 -22.49 1.74 -13.89
CA GLY A 264 -22.66 1.75 -12.45
C GLY A 264 -24.05 2.23 -12.04
N THR A 265 -24.76 1.40 -11.26
CA THR A 265 -25.54 1.73 -10.06
C THR A 265 -26.15 0.42 -9.58
N ILE A 266 -25.59 -0.20 -8.54
CA ILE A 266 -26.37 -1.12 -7.69
C ILE A 266 -26.58 -0.40 -6.38
N ALA A 267 -27.80 0.10 -6.22
CA ALA A 267 -28.30 0.60 -4.94
C ALA A 267 -28.22 -0.53 -3.90
N ARG A 268 -27.66 -0.22 -2.73
CA ARG A 268 -27.82 -1.05 -1.54
C ARG A 268 -29.30 -1.06 -1.13
N PRO A 269 -29.90 -2.19 -0.74
CA PRO A 269 -31.11 -2.17 0.05
C PRO A 269 -30.80 -1.61 1.45
N LEU A 270 -31.75 -0.86 2.00
CA LEU A 270 -31.77 -0.32 3.37
C LEU A 270 -31.69 -1.43 4.42
#